data_AF-A0AAU2DUT3-F1
#
_entry.id   AF-A0AAU2DUT3-F1
#
_cell.length_a   1.000
_cell.length_b   1.000
_cell.length_c   1.000
_cell.angle_alpha   90.00
_cell.angle_beta   90.00
_cell.angle_gamma   90.00
#
_symmetry.space_group_name_H-M   'P 1'
#
loop_
_entity.id
_entity.type
_entity.pdbx_description
1 polymer ?
#
loop_
_entity_poly.entity_id
_entity_poly.type
_entity_poly.pdbx_seq_one_letter_code
_entity_poly.pdbx_strand_id
1 'polypeptide(L)' 'MIIITGPQSTSDELEALDDVASILNAVPAFSAALQWAVATALYCMAGWESCPLAVADVTIAEAFGLAVHYLSV' A
#
# COMPACT_ATOMS: atom_id res chain seq x y z
N MET A 1 -7.89 -5.91 -8.06
CA MET A 1 -7.46 -4.53 -7.75
C MET A 1 -6.08 -4.60 -7.12
N ILE A 2 -5.14 -3.76 -7.53
CA ILE A 2 -3.82 -3.72 -6.89
C ILE A 2 -3.85 -2.63 -5.82
N ILE A 3 -3.43 -2.96 -4.61
CA ILE A 3 -3.27 -1.99 -3.52
C ILE A 3 -1.79 -1.62 -3.42
N ILE A 4 -1.49 -0.38 -3.09
CA ILE A 4 -0.16 0.05 -2.66
C ILE A 4 -0.23 0.66 -1.26
N THR A 5 0.74 0.29 -0.42
CA THR A 5 0.95 0.87 0.91
C THR A 5 2.40 1.33 1.07
N GLY A 6 2.65 2.17 2.08
CA GLY A 6 3.95 2.78 2.30
C GLY A 6 3.94 3.72 3.50
N PRO A 7 5.01 4.51 3.69
CA PRO A 7 5.00 5.64 4.60
C PRO A 7 3.78 6.54 4.36
N GLN A 8 3.10 6.93 5.44
CA GLN A 8 1.87 7.75 5.38
C GLN A 8 1.64 8.55 6.67
N SER A 9 2.73 8.92 7.34
CA SER A 9 2.74 9.69 8.59
C SER A 9 2.76 11.20 8.35
N THR A 10 3.13 11.63 7.14
CA THR A 10 3.24 13.04 6.74
C THR A 10 2.51 13.31 5.43
N SER A 11 2.26 14.58 5.11
CA SER A 11 1.69 14.99 3.81
C SER A 11 2.56 14.56 2.64
N ASP A 12 3.87 14.71 2.78
CA ASP A 12 4.84 14.44 1.72
C ASP A 12 4.92 12.93 1.46
N GLU A 13 4.81 12.12 2.51
CA GLU A 13 4.72 10.66 2.40
C GLU A 13 3.43 10.23 1.70
N LEU A 14 2.29 10.87 2.00
CA LEU A 14 1.02 10.60 1.34
C LEU A 14 1.05 11.00 -0.15
N GLU A 15 1.65 12.15 -0.49
CA GLU A 15 1.82 12.61 -1.87
C GLU A 15 2.71 11.64 -2.65
N ALA A 16 3.85 11.24 -2.08
CA ALA A 16 4.73 10.24 -2.70
C ALA A 16 4.03 8.88 -2.92
N LEU A 17 3.20 8.44 -1.96
CA LEU A 17 2.42 7.21 -2.09
C LEU A 17 1.35 7.33 -3.19
N ASP A 18 0.68 8.49 -3.32
CA ASP A 18 -0.30 8.74 -4.39
C ASP A 18 0.37 8.79 -5.77
N ASP A 19 1.53 9.41 -5.89
CA ASP A 19 2.32 9.46 -7.12
C ASP A 19 2.70 8.05 -7.60
N VAL A 20 3.21 7.21 -6.69
CA VAL A 20 3.56 5.82 -7.03
C VAL A 20 2.31 5.00 -7.34
N ALA A 21 1.21 5.22 -6.62
CA ALA A 21 -0.08 4.58 -6.92
C ALA A 21 -0.54 4.89 -8.35
N SER A 22 -0.44 6.15 -8.77
CA SER A 22 -0.77 6.61 -10.11
C SER A 22 0.08 5.91 -11.19
N ILE A 23 1.40 5.82 -10.98
CA ILE A 23 2.33 5.15 -11.91
C ILE A 23 1.99 3.66 -12.07
N LEU A 24 1.65 2.97 -10.97
CA LEU A 24 1.32 1.55 -10.97
C LEU A 24 -0.13 1.26 -11.34
N ASN A 25 -0.95 2.29 -11.56
CA ASN A 25 -2.41 2.17 -11.69
C ASN A 25 -3.01 1.35 -10.53
N ALA A 26 -2.50 1.60 -9.32
CA ALA A 26 -2.88 0.97 -8.07
C ALA A 26 -3.77 1.90 -7.23
N VAL A 27 -4.42 1.35 -6.20
CA VAL A 27 -5.20 2.12 -5.23
C VAL A 27 -4.37 2.26 -3.95
N PRO A 28 -4.08 3.49 -3.48
CA PRO A 28 -3.33 3.67 -2.24
C PRO A 28 -4.17 3.24 -1.03
N ALA A 29 -3.53 2.67 -0.01
CA ALA A 29 -4.21 2.08 1.15
C ALA A 29 -5.00 3.09 2.01
N PHE A 30 -4.72 4.39 1.90
CA PHE A 30 -5.51 5.44 2.54
C PHE A 30 -6.74 5.87 1.71
N SER A 31 -6.91 5.38 0.49
CA SER A 31 -7.99 5.80 -0.41
C SER A 31 -9.36 5.37 0.11
N ALA A 32 -10.35 6.27 0.04
CA ALA A 32 -11.75 5.94 0.30
C ALA A 32 -12.34 4.95 -0.73
N ALA A 33 -11.70 4.79 -1.89
CA ALA A 33 -12.10 3.81 -2.91
C ALA A 33 -11.54 2.41 -2.65
N LEU A 34 -10.77 2.20 -1.57
CA LEU A 34 -10.14 0.93 -1.26
C LEU A 34 -11.17 -0.16 -0.96
N GLN A 35 -10.99 -1.31 -1.59
CA GLN A 35 -11.82 -2.49 -1.39
C GLN A 35 -10.97 -3.76 -1.24
N TRP A 36 -10.53 -4.05 -0.01
CA TRP A 36 -9.71 -5.24 0.30
C TRP A 36 -10.27 -6.55 -0.25
N ALA A 37 -11.59 -6.71 -0.27
CA ALA A 37 -12.26 -7.91 -0.76
C ALA A 37 -12.01 -8.24 -2.25
N VAL A 38 -11.66 -7.23 -3.07
CA VAL A 38 -11.34 -7.41 -4.50
C VAL A 38 -9.86 -7.21 -4.81
N ALA A 39 -9.04 -7.07 -3.77
CA ALA A 39 -7.60 -6.94 -3.90
C ALA A 39 -7.01 -8.25 -4.43
N THR A 40 -6.02 -8.13 -5.31
CA THR A 40 -5.31 -9.27 -5.89
C THR A 40 -3.83 -9.29 -5.49
N ALA A 41 -3.28 -8.12 -5.12
CA ALA A 41 -1.92 -7.97 -4.64
C ALA A 41 -1.81 -6.69 -3.79
N LEU A 42 -0.84 -6.70 -2.88
CA LEU A 42 -0.36 -5.54 -2.14
C LEU A 42 1.09 -5.24 -2.55
N TYR A 43 1.36 -4.00 -2.93
CA TYR A 43 2.72 -3.50 -3.15
C TYR A 43 3.13 -2.62 -1.97
N CYS A 44 4.33 -2.80 -1.47
CA CYS A 44 4.87 -2.06 -0.33
C CYS A 44 6.02 -1.18 -0.80
N MET A 45 5.89 0.14 -0.62
CA MET A 45 6.98 1.08 -0.84
C MET A 45 8.09 0.92 0.20
N ALA A 46 9.33 1.25 -0.17
CA ALA A 46 10.44 1.28 0.77
C ALA A 46 10.11 2.14 2.02
N GLY A 47 10.43 1.61 3.20
CA GLY A 47 10.18 2.27 4.48
C GLY A 47 8.78 2.03 5.07
N TRP A 48 7.93 1.20 4.44
CA TRP A 48 6.61 0.83 4.96
C TRP A 48 6.67 0.25 6.37
N GLU A 49 7.75 -0.44 6.73
CA GLU A 49 7.94 -1.07 8.04
C GLU A 49 7.95 -0.05 9.18
N SER A 50 8.30 1.20 8.88
CA SER A 50 8.31 2.29 9.86
C SER A 50 6.93 2.90 10.12
N CYS A 51 5.93 2.59 9.29
CA CYS A 51 4.58 3.11 9.40
C CYS A 51 3.62 2.05 9.98
N PRO A 52 3.05 2.25 11.18
CA PRO A 52 2.15 1.27 11.80
C PRO A 52 0.91 0.94 10.95
N LEU A 53 0.42 1.90 10.15
CA LEU A 53 -0.71 1.66 9.26
C LEU A 53 -0.33 0.76 8.09
N ALA A 54 0.83 0.98 7.47
CA ALA A 54 1.31 0.09 6.40
C ALA A 54 1.63 -1.31 6.91
N VAL A 55 2.12 -1.44 8.15
CA VAL A 55 2.30 -2.74 8.81
C VAL A 55 0.96 -3.45 9.00
N ALA A 56 -0.09 -2.72 9.36
CA ALA A 56 -1.44 -3.28 9.45
C ALA A 56 -1.94 -3.75 8.07
N ASP A 57 -1.70 -2.97 7.00
CA ASP A 57 -2.07 -3.34 5.63
C ASP A 57 -1.38 -4.64 5.19
N VAL A 58 -0.09 -4.81 5.47
CA VAL A 58 0.64 -6.05 5.17
C VAL A 58 0.08 -7.22 5.96
N THR A 59 -0.21 -7.02 7.25
CA THR A 59 -0.82 -8.06 8.10
C THR A 59 -2.18 -8.50 7.55
N ILE A 60 -2.99 -7.54 7.07
CA ILE A 60 -4.27 -7.82 6.41
C ILE A 60 -4.04 -8.61 5.12
N ALA A 61 -3.12 -8.16 4.26
CA ALA A 61 -2.83 -8.84 2.99
C ALA A 61 -2.38 -10.29 3.19
N GLU A 62 -1.51 -10.54 4.16
CA GLU A 62 -1.05 -11.89 4.52
C GLU A 62 -2.21 -12.75 5.04
N ALA A 63 -3.07 -12.21 5.92
CA ALA A 63 -4.22 -12.93 6.44
C ALA A 63 -5.24 -13.31 5.34
N PHE A 64 -5.37 -12.48 4.30
CA PHE A 64 -6.20 -12.74 3.13
C PHE A 64 -5.51 -13.58 2.05
N GLY A 65 -4.24 -13.96 2.23
CA GLY A 65 -3.46 -14.73 1.26
C GLY A 65 -3.16 -13.96 -0.04
N LEU A 66 -3.11 -12.63 0.02
CA LEU A 66 -2.76 -11.79 -1.12
C LEU A 66 -1.26 -11.91 -1.45
N ALA A 67 -0.92 -11.73 -2.72
CA ALA A 67 0.48 -11.59 -3.11
C ALA A 67 1.04 -10.26 -2.57
N VAL A 68 2.12 -10.31 -1.80
CA VAL A 68 2.81 -9.13 -1.27
C VAL A 68 4.11 -8.91 -2.04
N HIS A 69 4.29 -7.72 -2.60
CA HIS A 69 5.46 -7.33 -3.39
C HIS A 69 6.17 -6.13 -2.74
N TYR A 70 7.47 -6.23 -2.54
CA TYR A 70 8.28 -5.15 -1.97
C TYR A 70 8.98 -4.39 -3.09
N LEU A 71 8.70 -3.09 -3.18
CA LEU A 71 9.36 -2.20 -4.13
C LEU A 71 10.71 -1.79 -3.55
N SER A 72 11.80 -2.28 -4.15
CA SER A 72 13.15 -1.77 -3.88
C SER A 72 13.40 -0.54 -4.74
N VAL A 73 13.87 0.55 -4.13
CA VAL A 73 14.46 1.70 -4.84
C VAL A 73 15.86 1.32 -5.33
#